data_AF-A0A318CM68-F1
#
_entry.id   AF-A0A318CM68-F1
#
_cell.length_a   1.000
_cell.length_b   1.000
_cell.length_c   1.000
_cell.angle_alpha   90.00
_cell.angle_beta   90.00
_cell.angle_gamma   90.00
#
_symmetry.space_group_name_H-M   'P 1'
#
loop_
_entity.id
_entity.type
_entity.pdbx_description
1 polymer ?
#
loop_
_entity_poly.entity_id
_entity_poly.type
_entity_poly.pdbx_seq_one_letter_code
_entity_poly.pdbx_strand_id
1 'polypeptide(L)'
;MTGADTLVYNGIRKTINRFRENPFFYFTESDIHASLHKDIMEGGSIELVHREEGIAVSLVHLEYPTNFRYEKRKLLEGYGNDVSITSIDNEAKYGDRGNFDLVVLNGEFICSVFETLHDGENPQDANLETILKHVINKDASLSIERKHKDDLTYKREVQYAIEVKFIHPFNARNINMLEEVITDNEKLRLATEHSDGFVKAINLVFCSSQEKVRSDRAKTVIKRIKEYIETGSIVHENIKYEIPKAVLNVFIDSHLDESRKNTDKPISWPAKGSTNLGDWRNELINTIIR
;
A
#
# COMPACT_ATOMS: atom_id res chain seq x y z
N MET A 1 6.28 -7.95 17.57
CA MET A 1 6.37 -8.11 16.11
C MET A 1 6.23 -9.57 15.77
N THR A 2 5.32 -9.90 14.85
CA THR A 2 5.27 -11.22 14.23
C THR A 2 6.48 -11.42 13.29
N GLY A 3 6.68 -12.63 12.81
CA GLY A 3 7.67 -12.92 11.77
C GLY A 3 7.43 -12.10 10.49
N ALA A 4 6.18 -12.09 10.00
CA ALA A 4 5.76 -11.32 8.84
C ALA A 4 6.03 -9.81 8.98
N ASP A 5 5.75 -9.20 10.14
CA ASP A 5 6.04 -7.78 10.37
C ASP A 5 7.54 -7.47 10.21
N THR A 6 8.40 -8.33 10.74
CA THR A 6 9.86 -8.18 10.67
C THR A 6 10.35 -8.26 9.23
N LEU A 7 9.78 -9.17 8.43
CA LEU A 7 10.12 -9.33 7.02
C LEU A 7 9.67 -8.12 6.18
N VAL A 8 8.44 -7.63 6.40
CA VAL A 8 7.95 -6.41 5.73
C VAL A 8 8.83 -5.21 6.05
N TYR A 9 9.16 -5.00 7.33
CA TYR A 9 9.95 -3.83 7.75
C TYR A 9 11.37 -3.88 7.22
N ASN A 10 11.99 -5.06 7.25
CA ASN A 10 13.31 -5.26 6.66
C ASN A 10 13.28 -5.12 5.13
N GLY A 11 12.23 -5.61 4.48
CA GLY A 11 12.05 -5.47 3.04
C GLY A 11 11.98 -4.01 2.61
N ILE A 12 11.09 -3.23 3.24
CA ILE A 12 10.98 -1.78 3.02
C ILE A 12 12.33 -1.09 3.27
N ARG A 13 12.99 -1.37 4.40
CA ARG A 13 14.31 -0.78 4.73
C ARG A 13 15.37 -1.10 3.68
N LYS A 14 15.48 -2.37 3.25
CA LYS A 14 16.43 -2.80 2.22
C LYS A 14 16.17 -2.09 0.90
N THR A 15 14.91 -1.99 0.47
CA THR A 15 14.54 -1.31 -0.78
C THR A 15 14.85 0.18 -0.71
N ILE A 16 14.52 0.85 0.41
CA ILE A 16 14.89 2.26 0.63
C ILE A 16 16.40 2.45 0.58
N ASN A 17 17.17 1.60 1.24
CA ASN A 17 18.63 1.71 1.25
C ASN A 17 19.23 1.47 -0.14
N ARG A 18 18.75 0.47 -0.88
CA ARG A 18 19.18 0.20 -2.25
C ARG A 18 18.88 1.37 -3.19
N PHE A 19 17.68 1.95 -3.06
CA PHE A 19 17.31 3.17 -3.81
C PHE A 19 18.21 4.36 -3.44
N ARG A 20 18.49 4.56 -2.15
CA ARG A 20 19.38 5.64 -1.69
C ARG A 20 20.83 5.44 -2.15
N GLU A 21 21.29 4.19 -2.26
CA GLU A 21 22.60 3.86 -2.80
C GLU A 21 22.67 4.13 -4.31
N ASN A 22 21.69 3.64 -5.07
CA ASN A 22 21.67 3.66 -6.54
C ASN A 22 20.29 4.04 -7.10
N PRO A 23 19.86 5.32 -7.01
CA PRO A 23 18.49 5.72 -7.38
C PRO A 23 18.19 5.58 -8.89
N PHE A 24 19.23 5.50 -9.73
CA PHE A 24 19.12 5.35 -11.18
C PHE A 24 19.15 3.89 -11.65
N PHE A 25 19.17 2.92 -10.73
CA PHE A 25 18.86 1.52 -11.08
C PHE A 25 17.36 1.32 -11.33
N TYR A 26 16.54 2.31 -10.97
CA TYR A 26 15.10 2.31 -11.13
C TYR A 26 14.72 3.29 -12.23
N PHE A 27 14.02 2.79 -13.25
CA PHE A 27 13.55 3.59 -14.39
C PHE A 27 12.03 3.79 -14.32
N THR A 28 11.32 2.86 -13.70
CA THR A 28 9.88 2.82 -13.58
C THR A 28 9.46 2.53 -12.14
N GLU A 29 8.21 2.84 -11.82
CA GLU A 29 7.58 2.47 -10.56
C GLU A 29 7.57 0.94 -10.36
N SER A 30 7.37 0.18 -11.44
CA SER A 30 7.41 -1.30 -11.43
C SER A 30 8.76 -1.87 -11.01
N ASP A 31 9.88 -1.19 -11.28
CA ASP A 31 11.20 -1.62 -10.80
C ASP A 31 11.29 -1.57 -9.27
N ILE A 32 10.66 -0.55 -8.66
CA ILE A 32 10.57 -0.41 -7.21
C ILE A 32 9.63 -1.48 -6.65
N HIS A 33 8.48 -1.74 -7.30
CA HIS A 33 7.56 -2.81 -6.91
C HIS A 33 8.28 -4.17 -6.86
N ALA A 34 9.02 -4.50 -7.92
CA ALA A 34 9.76 -5.76 -8.01
C ALA A 34 10.86 -5.86 -6.93
N SER A 35 11.59 -4.77 -6.69
CA SER A 35 12.62 -4.71 -5.64
C SER A 35 12.01 -4.89 -4.25
N LEU A 36 10.89 -4.21 -3.97
CA LEU A 36 10.19 -4.29 -2.68
C LEU A 36 9.66 -5.70 -2.45
N HIS A 37 8.96 -6.28 -3.42
CA HIS A 37 8.47 -7.65 -3.36
C HIS A 37 9.62 -8.63 -3.09
N LYS A 38 10.73 -8.52 -3.84
CA LYS A 38 11.91 -9.37 -3.63
C LYS A 38 12.44 -9.23 -2.20
N ASP A 39 12.61 -8.00 -1.72
CA ASP A 39 13.24 -7.75 -0.41
C ASP A 39 12.38 -8.19 0.77
N ILE A 40 11.05 -8.12 0.63
CA ILE A 40 10.09 -8.67 1.61
C ILE A 40 10.16 -10.20 1.63
N MET A 41 10.23 -10.83 0.46
CA MET A 41 10.29 -12.29 0.33
C MET A 41 11.67 -12.87 0.70
N GLU A 42 12.73 -12.06 0.71
CA GLU A 42 14.10 -12.50 0.96
C GLU A 42 14.32 -12.93 2.41
N GLY A 43 14.58 -14.22 2.62
CA GLY A 43 14.84 -14.82 3.94
C GLY A 43 13.60 -15.28 4.71
N GLY A 44 12.40 -15.14 4.12
CA GLY A 44 11.11 -15.34 4.79
C GLY A 44 10.15 -16.35 4.14
N SER A 45 10.66 -17.29 3.32
CA SER A 45 9.83 -18.20 2.52
C SER A 45 8.97 -19.20 3.31
N ILE A 46 9.06 -19.22 4.64
CA ILE A 46 8.21 -20.04 5.50
C ILE A 46 7.08 -19.20 6.10
N GLU A 47 7.39 -18.02 6.63
CA GLU A 47 6.40 -17.17 7.31
C GLU A 47 5.48 -16.41 6.34
N LEU A 48 5.94 -16.19 5.09
CA LEU A 48 5.17 -15.53 4.03
C LEU A 48 4.63 -16.52 2.99
N VAL A 49 4.60 -17.81 3.32
CA VAL A 49 4.05 -18.85 2.46
C VAL A 49 3.18 -19.78 3.30
N HIS A 50 1.88 -19.80 3.03
CA HIS A 50 0.99 -20.84 3.57
C HIS A 50 1.25 -22.15 2.86
N ARG A 51 1.31 -23.26 3.61
CA ARG A 51 1.54 -24.60 3.06
C ARG A 51 0.53 -25.58 3.62
N GLU A 52 -0.25 -26.19 2.73
CA GLU A 52 -1.25 -27.18 3.09
C GLU A 52 -1.44 -28.15 1.94
N GLU A 53 -1.43 -29.45 2.23
CA GLU A 53 -1.71 -30.53 1.26
C GLU A 53 -0.89 -30.47 -0.05
N GLY A 54 0.38 -30.05 0.03
CA GLY A 54 1.26 -29.93 -1.14
C GLY A 54 1.07 -28.65 -1.95
N ILE A 55 0.13 -27.79 -1.57
CA ILE A 55 -0.06 -26.45 -2.11
C ILE A 55 0.76 -25.45 -1.31
N ALA A 56 1.38 -24.49 -2.00
CA ALA A 56 2.10 -23.38 -1.39
C ALA A 56 1.56 -22.07 -1.95
N VAL A 57 1.02 -21.22 -1.06
CA VAL A 57 0.44 -19.92 -1.41
C VAL A 57 1.33 -18.82 -0.85
N SER A 58 1.91 -17.99 -1.73
CA SER A 58 2.59 -16.77 -1.32
C SER A 58 1.60 -15.83 -0.66
N LEU A 59 1.97 -15.19 0.45
CA LEU A 59 1.15 -14.15 1.09
C LEU A 59 1.43 -12.76 0.52
N VAL A 60 2.49 -12.58 -0.27
CA VAL A 60 2.87 -11.30 -0.85
C VAL A 60 2.43 -11.27 -2.31
N HIS A 61 1.69 -10.23 -2.69
CA HIS A 61 1.16 -10.06 -4.04
C HIS A 61 1.30 -8.63 -4.53
N LEU A 62 1.54 -8.48 -5.84
CA LEU A 62 1.49 -7.21 -6.55
C LEU A 62 0.14 -7.05 -7.25
N GLU A 63 -0.29 -5.80 -7.47
CA GLU A 63 -1.53 -5.47 -8.18
C GLU A 63 -2.75 -6.20 -7.58
N TYR A 64 -2.83 -6.24 -6.25
CA TYR A 64 -3.88 -7.00 -5.58
C TYR A 64 -5.19 -6.19 -5.54
N PRO A 65 -6.33 -6.76 -5.99
CA PRO A 65 -7.59 -6.02 -6.06
C PRO A 65 -8.06 -5.49 -4.70
N THR A 66 -8.65 -4.30 -4.69
CA THR A 66 -9.28 -3.74 -3.48
C THR A 66 -10.53 -4.54 -3.10
N ASN A 67 -10.78 -4.70 -1.80
CA ASN A 67 -11.97 -5.36 -1.26
C ASN A 67 -13.19 -4.40 -1.15
N PHE A 68 -13.10 -3.27 -1.86
CA PHE A 68 -14.07 -2.19 -2.00
C PHE A 68 -13.99 -1.59 -3.41
N ARG A 69 -14.95 -0.74 -3.77
CA ARG A 69 -15.02 -0.02 -5.06
C ARG A 69 -14.78 1.47 -4.87
N TYR A 70 -14.23 2.12 -5.89
CA TYR A 70 -14.09 3.58 -5.91
C TYR A 70 -13.97 4.12 -7.34
N GLU A 71 -14.21 5.41 -7.46
CA GLU A 71 -14.02 6.28 -8.61
C GLU A 71 -12.84 7.16 -8.28
N LYS A 72 -11.79 7.08 -9.08
CA LYS A 72 -10.53 7.78 -8.82
C LYS A 72 -10.72 9.29 -8.59
N ARG A 73 -11.63 9.93 -9.33
CA ARG A 73 -11.90 11.37 -9.19
C ARG A 73 -12.52 11.72 -7.82
N LYS A 74 -13.39 10.86 -7.31
CA LYS A 74 -14.06 11.07 -6.01
C LYS A 74 -13.12 10.92 -4.82
N LEU A 75 -11.99 10.23 -4.98
CA LEU A 75 -10.95 10.20 -3.95
C LEU A 75 -10.38 11.62 -3.68
N LEU A 76 -10.21 12.46 -4.71
CA LEU A 76 -9.75 13.84 -4.55
C LEU A 76 -10.82 14.80 -4.05
N GLU A 77 -12.09 14.46 -4.21
CA GLU A 77 -13.22 15.26 -3.73
C GLU A 77 -13.60 14.92 -2.28
N GLY A 78 -13.17 13.74 -1.80
CA GLY A 78 -13.61 13.12 -0.57
C GLY A 78 -14.98 12.49 -0.76
N TYR A 79 -15.10 11.19 -0.44
CA TYR A 79 -16.35 10.40 -0.53
C TYR A 79 -17.47 10.83 0.45
N GLY A 80 -17.45 12.07 0.94
CA GLY A 80 -18.51 12.64 1.78
C GLY A 80 -18.65 11.98 3.16
N ASN A 81 -17.60 11.30 3.65
CA ASN A 81 -17.58 10.51 4.89
C ASN A 81 -18.50 9.26 4.91
N ASP A 82 -19.09 8.85 3.78
CA ASP A 82 -19.92 7.65 3.70
C ASP A 82 -19.21 6.51 2.97
N VAL A 83 -18.65 5.58 3.76
CA VAL A 83 -17.93 4.41 3.25
C VAL A 83 -18.85 3.35 2.64
N SER A 84 -20.15 3.38 2.93
CA SER A 84 -21.11 2.40 2.39
C SER A 84 -21.26 2.51 0.87
N ILE A 85 -21.03 3.71 0.33
CA ILE A 85 -21.00 3.98 -1.12
C ILE A 85 -19.91 3.15 -1.80
N THR A 86 -18.77 2.99 -1.13
CA THR A 86 -17.60 2.27 -1.63
C THR A 86 -17.63 0.78 -1.34
N SER A 87 -18.64 0.27 -0.63
CA SER A 87 -18.72 -1.16 -0.29
C SER A 87 -18.78 -2.05 -1.54
N ILE A 88 -18.11 -3.21 -1.50
CA ILE A 88 -18.04 -4.14 -2.63
C ILE A 88 -19.41 -4.69 -3.06
N ASP A 89 -20.32 -4.82 -2.09
CA ASP A 89 -21.69 -5.33 -2.19
C ASP A 89 -22.73 -4.20 -2.30
N ASN A 90 -22.31 -2.94 -2.47
CA ASN A 90 -23.23 -1.84 -2.74
C ASN A 90 -24.01 -2.12 -4.04
N GLU A 91 -25.35 -2.09 -3.96
CA GLU A 91 -26.23 -2.46 -5.08
C GLU A 91 -26.03 -1.59 -6.33
N ALA A 92 -25.75 -0.30 -6.14
CA ALA A 92 -25.53 0.65 -7.23
C ALA A 92 -24.14 0.50 -7.86
N LYS A 93 -23.22 -0.26 -7.23
CA LYS A 93 -21.87 -0.55 -7.72
C LYS A 93 -21.12 0.72 -8.13
N TYR A 94 -21.11 1.73 -7.26
CA TYR A 94 -20.41 2.99 -7.51
C TYR A 94 -18.90 2.76 -7.70
N GLY A 95 -18.40 3.12 -8.88
CA GLY A 95 -17.01 2.96 -9.26
C GLY A 95 -16.56 1.52 -9.53
N ASP A 96 -15.24 1.39 -9.71
CA ASP A 96 -14.58 0.15 -10.08
C ASP A 96 -13.74 -0.39 -8.92
N ARG A 97 -13.32 -1.65 -9.06
CA ARG A 97 -12.28 -2.18 -8.18
C ARG A 97 -10.93 -1.67 -8.68
N GLY A 98 -10.18 -1.04 -7.79
CA GLY A 98 -8.78 -0.73 -8.05
C GLY A 98 -7.87 -1.86 -7.60
N ASN A 99 -6.59 -1.54 -7.53
CA ASN A 99 -5.56 -2.43 -7.05
C ASN A 99 -4.67 -1.67 -6.06
N PHE A 100 -4.13 -2.41 -5.08
CA PHE A 100 -2.98 -1.99 -4.31
C PHE A 100 -1.71 -2.39 -5.07
N ASP A 101 -0.68 -1.55 -5.02
CA ASP A 101 0.59 -1.85 -5.68
C ASP A 101 1.23 -3.12 -5.10
N LEU A 102 1.22 -3.26 -3.77
CA LEU A 102 1.63 -4.46 -3.05
C LEU A 102 0.75 -4.71 -1.83
N VAL A 103 0.41 -5.97 -1.58
CA VAL A 103 -0.19 -6.42 -0.33
C VAL A 103 0.59 -7.55 0.32
N VAL A 104 0.44 -7.64 1.64
CA VAL A 104 0.71 -8.87 2.39
C VAL A 104 -0.61 -9.34 2.99
N LEU A 105 -1.05 -10.53 2.58
CA LEU A 105 -2.25 -11.17 3.08
C LEU A 105 -2.03 -11.67 4.51
N ASN A 106 -3.09 -11.64 5.30
CA ASN A 106 -3.07 -12.21 6.64
C ASN A 106 -3.05 -13.75 6.54
N GLY A 107 -2.09 -14.39 7.22
CA GLY A 107 -1.98 -15.85 7.25
C GLY A 107 -3.23 -16.53 7.82
N GLU A 108 -3.85 -15.97 8.86
CA GLU A 108 -5.08 -16.52 9.45
C GLU A 108 -6.24 -16.52 8.46
N PHE A 109 -6.35 -15.49 7.62
CA PHE A 109 -7.34 -15.46 6.55
C PHE A 109 -7.12 -16.61 5.57
N ILE A 110 -5.88 -16.85 5.14
CA ILE A 110 -5.57 -17.96 4.24
C ILE A 110 -5.90 -19.31 4.90
N CYS A 111 -5.52 -19.53 6.16
CA CYS A 111 -5.90 -20.75 6.88
C CYS A 111 -7.41 -20.98 6.86
N SER A 112 -8.22 -19.95 7.14
CA SER A 112 -9.68 -20.07 7.18
C SER A 112 -10.29 -20.45 5.82
N VAL A 113 -9.68 -20.00 4.72
CA VAL A 113 -10.08 -20.39 3.35
C VAL A 113 -9.85 -21.87 3.11
N PHE A 114 -8.75 -22.43 3.63
CA PHE A 114 -8.47 -23.86 3.51
C PHE A 114 -9.32 -24.71 4.46
N GLU A 115 -9.53 -24.29 5.71
CA GLU A 115 -10.41 -24.97 6.68
C GLU A 115 -11.84 -25.12 6.16
N THR A 116 -12.36 -24.07 5.51
CA THR A 116 -13.70 -24.06 4.91
C THR A 116 -13.89 -25.14 3.83
N LEU A 117 -12.83 -25.54 3.13
CA LEU A 117 -12.91 -26.58 2.10
C LEU A 117 -13.14 -27.97 2.70
N HIS A 118 -12.68 -28.19 3.93
CA HIS A 118 -12.80 -29.48 4.64
C HIS A 118 -14.22 -29.73 5.19
N ASP A 119 -15.02 -28.69 5.40
CA ASP A 119 -16.34 -28.77 6.05
C ASP A 119 -17.52 -28.97 5.07
N GLY A 120 -17.31 -28.88 3.75
CA GLY A 120 -18.42 -28.77 2.78
C GLY A 120 -18.37 -29.66 1.53
N GLU A 121 -17.22 -30.22 1.17
CA GLU A 121 -17.06 -31.04 -0.04
C GLU A 121 -16.26 -32.31 0.26
N ASN A 122 -16.51 -33.40 -0.48
CA ASN A 122 -15.62 -34.56 -0.41
C ASN A 122 -14.18 -34.07 -0.66
N PRO A 123 -13.19 -34.39 0.19
CA PRO A 123 -11.80 -33.95 0.01
C PRO A 123 -11.16 -34.34 -1.33
N GLN A 124 -11.79 -35.25 -2.08
CA GLN A 124 -11.38 -35.66 -3.43
C GLN A 124 -11.88 -34.72 -4.55
N ASP A 125 -12.85 -33.85 -4.27
CA ASP A 125 -13.51 -32.96 -5.26
C ASP A 125 -13.15 -31.47 -5.09
N ALA A 126 -12.52 -31.07 -3.98
CA ALA A 126 -11.95 -29.72 -3.80
C ALA A 126 -10.76 -29.52 -4.74
N ASN A 127 -11.05 -29.32 -6.03
CA ASN A 127 -10.05 -29.08 -7.05
C ASN A 127 -9.28 -27.79 -6.71
N LEU A 128 -7.95 -27.79 -6.90
CA LEU A 128 -7.05 -26.65 -6.75
C LEU A 128 -7.62 -25.33 -7.34
N GLU A 129 -8.42 -25.44 -8.40
CA GLU A 129 -9.14 -24.34 -9.01
C GLU A 129 -10.09 -23.60 -8.04
N THR A 130 -10.83 -24.33 -7.21
CA THR A 130 -11.74 -23.77 -6.19
C THR A 130 -10.96 -23.06 -5.08
N ILE A 131 -9.85 -23.67 -4.64
CA ILE A 131 -8.94 -23.09 -3.65
C ILE A 131 -8.38 -21.75 -4.14
N LEU A 132 -7.84 -21.74 -5.37
CA LEU A 132 -7.29 -20.54 -5.98
C LEU A 132 -8.37 -19.48 -6.22
N LYS A 133 -9.59 -19.85 -6.60
CA LYS A 133 -10.73 -18.92 -6.72
C LYS A 133 -11.09 -18.26 -5.38
N HIS A 134 -11.01 -19.00 -4.28
CA HIS A 134 -11.33 -18.47 -2.95
C HIS A 134 -10.21 -17.63 -2.33
N VAL A 135 -8.95 -17.92 -2.63
CA VAL A 135 -7.80 -17.10 -2.19
C VAL A 135 -7.67 -15.82 -3.02
N ILE A 136 -7.94 -15.90 -4.31
CA ILE A 136 -7.74 -14.78 -5.22
C ILE A 136 -8.97 -13.86 -5.16
N ASN A 137 -8.81 -12.70 -4.54
CA ASN A 137 -9.82 -11.65 -4.53
C ASN A 137 -10.03 -10.97 -5.90
N LYS A 138 -9.84 -11.66 -7.04
CA LYS A 138 -10.08 -11.10 -8.38
C LYS A 138 -11.54 -11.16 -8.79
N ASP A 139 -12.30 -12.15 -8.30
CA ASP A 139 -13.73 -12.24 -8.56
C ASP A 139 -14.51 -11.43 -7.51
N ALA A 140 -15.24 -10.41 -7.96
CA ALA A 140 -16.05 -9.57 -7.09
C ALA A 140 -17.22 -10.35 -6.46
N SER A 141 -17.81 -11.32 -7.16
CA SER A 141 -18.92 -12.12 -6.67
C SER A 141 -18.47 -13.00 -5.51
N LEU A 142 -17.32 -13.65 -5.64
CA LEU A 142 -16.73 -14.45 -4.56
C LEU A 142 -16.31 -13.58 -3.37
N SER A 143 -15.82 -12.37 -3.62
CA SER A 143 -15.53 -11.41 -2.55
C SER A 143 -16.77 -11.04 -1.74
N ILE A 144 -17.90 -10.81 -2.42
CA ILE A 144 -19.18 -10.50 -1.78
C ILE A 144 -19.68 -11.71 -0.97
N GLU A 145 -19.61 -12.91 -1.54
CA GLU A 145 -19.99 -14.15 -0.84
C GLU A 145 -19.17 -14.35 0.43
N ARG A 146 -17.83 -14.19 0.36
CA ARG A 146 -16.96 -14.27 1.55
C ARG A 146 -17.33 -13.25 2.61
N LYS A 147 -17.58 -12.00 2.21
CA LYS A 147 -18.03 -10.94 3.12
C LYS A 147 -19.34 -11.32 3.83
N HIS A 148 -20.31 -11.86 3.09
CA HIS A 148 -21.61 -12.25 3.67
C HIS A 148 -21.52 -13.49 4.56
N LYS A 149 -20.59 -14.39 4.27
CA LYS A 149 -20.34 -15.59 5.08
C LYS A 149 -19.65 -15.27 6.40
N ASP A 150 -18.57 -14.48 6.36
CA ASP A 150 -17.81 -14.05 7.53
C ASP A 150 -17.15 -12.68 7.28
N ASP A 151 -17.89 -11.62 7.61
CA ASP A 151 -17.43 -10.23 7.47
C ASP A 151 -16.19 -9.95 8.33
N LEU A 152 -16.06 -10.60 9.50
CA LEU A 152 -14.95 -10.34 10.41
C LEU A 152 -13.63 -10.87 9.83
N THR A 153 -13.64 -12.10 9.32
CA THR A 153 -12.47 -12.69 8.66
C THR A 153 -12.18 -12.00 7.32
N TYR A 154 -13.21 -11.65 6.55
CA TYR A 154 -13.07 -10.89 5.30
C TYR A 154 -12.37 -9.54 5.51
N LYS A 155 -12.76 -8.78 6.54
CA LYS A 155 -12.11 -7.50 6.91
C LYS A 155 -10.63 -7.64 7.24
N ARG A 156 -10.19 -8.85 7.62
CA ARG A 156 -8.81 -9.18 7.99
C ARG A 156 -8.03 -9.87 6.88
N GLU A 157 -8.54 -9.90 5.64
CA GLU A 157 -7.87 -10.49 4.48
C GLU A 157 -6.47 -9.90 4.25
N VAL A 158 -6.36 -8.58 4.31
CA VAL A 158 -5.12 -7.84 4.04
C VAL A 158 -4.49 -7.40 5.37
N GLN A 159 -3.25 -7.80 5.62
CA GLN A 159 -2.47 -7.33 6.78
C GLN A 159 -1.73 -6.02 6.47
N TYR A 160 -1.12 -5.93 5.29
CA TYR A 160 -0.45 -4.72 4.78
C TYR A 160 -1.00 -4.34 3.41
N ALA A 161 -1.34 -3.07 3.24
CA ALA A 161 -1.62 -2.46 1.95
C ALA A 161 -0.57 -1.38 1.70
N ILE A 162 0.21 -1.52 0.63
CA ILE A 162 1.33 -0.63 0.30
C ILE A 162 1.12 -0.02 -1.07
N GLU A 163 1.14 1.30 -1.11
CA GLU A 163 1.23 2.12 -2.32
C GLU A 163 2.65 2.62 -2.50
N VAL A 164 3.07 2.71 -3.75
CA VAL A 164 4.37 3.23 -4.14
C VAL A 164 4.16 4.30 -5.20
N LYS A 165 4.82 5.44 -5.02
CA LYS A 165 4.87 6.47 -6.04
C LYS A 165 6.30 6.77 -6.43
N PHE A 166 6.60 6.77 -7.74
CA PHE A 166 7.93 7.11 -8.23
C PHE A 166 7.98 8.45 -8.97
N ILE A 167 8.66 9.42 -8.37
CA ILE A 167 8.99 10.70 -8.97
C ILE A 167 10.39 10.62 -9.57
N HIS A 168 10.49 10.76 -10.88
CA HIS A 168 11.74 10.69 -11.63
C HIS A 168 11.88 11.90 -12.57
N PRO A 169 13.04 12.12 -13.20
CA PRO A 169 13.31 13.36 -13.93
C PRO A 169 12.30 13.73 -15.02
N PHE A 170 11.57 12.76 -15.60
CA PHE A 170 10.60 13.03 -16.66
C PHE A 170 9.20 13.41 -16.14
N ASN A 171 8.84 13.06 -14.90
CA ASN A 171 7.54 13.40 -14.31
C ASN A 171 7.62 14.42 -13.15
N ALA A 172 8.82 14.83 -12.72
CA ALA A 172 9.03 15.74 -11.58
C ALA A 172 8.39 17.14 -11.68
N ARG A 173 7.93 17.54 -12.88
CA ARG A 173 7.15 18.77 -13.12
C ARG A 173 5.64 18.51 -13.23
N ASN A 174 5.22 17.25 -13.34
CA ASN A 174 3.82 16.90 -13.54
C ASN A 174 3.05 17.16 -12.24
N ILE A 175 2.03 18.02 -12.31
CA ILE A 175 1.23 18.38 -11.15
C ILE A 175 0.46 17.19 -10.60
N ASN A 176 0.07 16.27 -11.48
CA ASN A 176 -0.67 15.07 -11.14
C ASN A 176 0.10 14.18 -10.15
N MET A 177 1.42 14.30 -10.01
CA MET A 177 2.16 13.52 -9.01
C MET A 177 1.71 13.84 -7.58
N LEU A 178 1.35 15.10 -7.28
CA LEU A 178 0.80 15.43 -5.96
C LEU A 178 -0.60 14.83 -5.79
N GLU A 179 -1.43 14.94 -6.82
CA GLU A 179 -2.80 14.40 -6.82
C GLU A 179 -2.78 12.87 -6.70
N GLU A 180 -1.85 12.18 -7.35
CA GLU A 180 -1.65 10.74 -7.23
C GLU A 180 -1.28 10.35 -5.80
N VAL A 181 -0.32 11.03 -5.17
CA VAL A 181 0.03 10.76 -3.75
C VAL A 181 -1.17 10.98 -2.82
N ILE A 182 -1.98 12.02 -3.05
CA ILE A 182 -3.22 12.27 -2.28
C ILE A 182 -4.25 11.16 -2.55
N THR A 183 -4.42 10.76 -3.80
CA THR A 183 -5.34 9.69 -4.22
C THR A 183 -4.97 8.36 -3.56
N ASP A 184 -3.69 8.01 -3.55
CA ASP A 184 -3.18 6.79 -2.94
C ASP A 184 -3.43 6.79 -1.42
N ASN A 185 -3.25 7.94 -0.76
CA ASN A 185 -3.61 8.10 0.66
C ASN A 185 -5.11 7.91 0.92
N GLU A 186 -5.98 8.44 0.07
CA GLU A 186 -7.43 8.27 0.21
C GLU A 186 -7.87 6.84 -0.08
N LYS A 187 -7.25 6.16 -1.04
CA LYS A 187 -7.45 4.73 -1.29
C LYS A 187 -7.05 3.89 -0.08
N LEU A 188 -5.90 4.20 0.53
CA LEU A 188 -5.45 3.56 1.76
C LEU A 188 -6.34 3.87 2.97
N ARG A 189 -6.91 5.08 3.07
CA ARG A 189 -7.93 5.39 4.08
C ARG A 189 -9.13 4.47 3.95
N LEU A 190 -9.68 4.33 2.73
CA LEU A 190 -10.79 3.41 2.49
C LEU A 190 -10.43 1.98 2.88
N ALA A 191 -9.22 1.52 2.56
CA ALA A 191 -8.76 0.19 2.99
C ALA A 191 -8.77 0.03 4.52
N THR A 192 -8.32 1.06 5.26
CA THR A 192 -8.36 1.02 6.73
C THR A 192 -9.79 1.06 7.28
N GLU A 193 -10.70 1.80 6.66
CA GLU A 193 -12.10 1.88 7.10
C GLU A 193 -12.88 0.60 6.81
N HIS A 194 -12.73 0.04 5.60
CA HIS A 194 -13.34 -1.25 5.23
C HIS A 194 -12.77 -2.44 5.98
N SER A 195 -11.67 -2.27 6.72
CA SER A 195 -11.05 -3.32 7.55
C SER A 195 -11.19 -3.06 9.06
N ASP A 196 -12.03 -2.10 9.47
CA ASP A 196 -12.18 -1.66 10.86
C ASP A 196 -10.83 -1.33 11.54
N GLY A 197 -9.88 -0.78 10.77
CA GLY A 197 -8.54 -0.39 11.21
C GLY A 197 -7.52 -1.52 11.27
N PHE A 198 -7.85 -2.73 10.81
CA PHE A 198 -6.93 -3.88 10.82
C PHE A 198 -5.74 -3.70 9.86
N VAL A 199 -6.01 -3.20 8.64
CA VAL A 199 -4.97 -3.04 7.60
C VAL A 199 -3.91 -2.04 8.04
N LYS A 200 -2.63 -2.43 7.93
CA LYS A 200 -1.48 -1.53 8.07
C LYS A 200 -1.21 -0.86 6.72
N ALA A 201 -1.70 0.36 6.56
CA ALA A 201 -1.61 1.14 5.33
C ALA A 201 -0.32 1.98 5.22
N ILE A 202 0.42 1.82 4.11
CA ILE A 202 1.70 2.49 3.88
C ILE A 202 1.72 3.12 2.48
N ASN A 203 2.13 4.38 2.38
CA ASN A 203 2.41 5.06 1.11
C ASN A 203 3.90 5.44 1.05
N LEU A 204 4.63 4.87 0.09
CA LEU A 204 6.06 5.10 -0.11
C LEU A 204 6.29 5.95 -1.36
N VAL A 205 6.77 7.18 -1.17
CA VAL A 205 7.06 8.10 -2.28
C VAL A 205 8.56 8.17 -2.50
N PHE A 206 9.04 7.57 -3.59
CA PHE A 206 10.44 7.58 -4.00
C PHE A 206 10.70 8.72 -4.98
N CYS A 207 11.79 9.46 -4.79
CA CYS A 207 12.16 10.58 -5.63
C CYS A 207 13.62 10.47 -6.08
N SER A 208 13.83 10.39 -7.40
CA SER A 208 15.16 10.38 -8.05
C SER A 208 15.46 11.66 -8.83
N SER A 209 14.63 12.69 -8.67
CA SER A 209 14.78 13.96 -9.37
C SER A 209 15.05 15.10 -8.42
N GLN A 210 15.89 16.02 -8.87
CA GLN A 210 15.95 17.35 -8.30
C GLN A 210 14.60 18.07 -8.41
N GLU A 211 14.40 19.05 -7.52
CA GLU A 211 13.34 20.02 -7.65
C GLU A 211 13.42 20.75 -8.99
N LYS A 212 12.34 20.69 -9.77
CA LYS A 212 12.25 21.41 -11.04
C LYS A 212 11.19 22.50 -10.93
N VAL A 213 11.64 23.75 -11.01
CA VAL A 213 10.76 24.92 -11.05
C VAL A 213 9.89 24.85 -12.31
N ARG A 214 8.61 25.21 -12.15
CA ARG A 214 7.72 25.52 -13.27
C ARG A 214 7.54 27.04 -13.31
N SER A 215 7.46 27.61 -14.51
CA SER A 215 7.26 29.05 -14.69
C SER A 215 5.94 29.57 -14.11
N ASP A 216 4.95 28.69 -13.95
CA ASP A 216 3.58 29.01 -13.53
C ASP A 216 3.32 28.87 -12.02
N ARG A 217 4.29 28.41 -11.21
CA ARG A 217 4.08 28.16 -9.77
C ARG A 217 5.29 28.50 -8.92
N ALA A 218 5.04 29.08 -7.74
CA ALA A 218 6.08 29.50 -6.78
C ALA A 218 6.78 28.33 -6.07
N LYS A 219 6.10 27.18 -5.88
CA LYS A 219 6.67 25.96 -5.27
C LYS A 219 6.71 24.83 -6.31
N THR A 220 7.81 24.06 -6.31
CA THR A 220 7.96 22.87 -7.15
C THR A 220 7.00 21.75 -6.68
N VAL A 221 6.69 20.81 -7.57
CA VAL A 221 5.81 19.66 -7.21
C VAL A 221 6.42 18.85 -6.07
N ILE A 222 7.72 18.56 -6.14
CA ILE A 222 8.47 17.83 -5.10
C ILE A 222 8.37 18.54 -3.75
N LYS A 223 8.59 19.87 -3.71
CA LYS A 223 8.48 20.64 -2.46
C LYS A 223 7.10 20.58 -1.85
N ARG A 224 6.04 20.56 -2.68
CA ARG A 224 4.66 20.42 -2.22
C ARG A 224 4.38 19.02 -1.66
N ILE A 225 4.90 17.97 -2.29
CA ILE A 225 4.77 16.60 -1.77
C ILE A 225 5.52 16.45 -0.44
N LYS A 226 6.75 16.98 -0.35
CA LYS A 226 7.51 17.04 0.91
C LYS A 226 6.71 17.77 2.01
N GLU A 227 6.16 18.95 1.71
CA GLU A 227 5.32 19.72 2.65
C GLU A 227 4.08 18.94 3.10
N TYR A 228 3.38 18.28 2.17
CA TYR A 228 2.23 17.44 2.48
C TYR A 228 2.57 16.31 3.46
N ILE A 229 3.69 15.61 3.21
CA ILE A 229 4.15 14.49 4.05
C ILE A 229 4.79 14.99 5.35
N GLU A 230 5.47 16.11 5.38
CA GLU A 230 6.11 16.61 6.60
C GLU A 230 5.09 17.17 7.59
N THR A 231 4.10 17.90 7.08
CA THR A 231 3.11 18.61 7.92
C THR A 231 1.80 17.85 8.09
N GLY A 232 1.60 16.76 7.34
CA GLY A 232 0.37 15.99 7.33
C GLY A 232 -0.78 16.68 6.57
N SER A 233 -0.56 17.81 5.90
CA SER A 233 -1.60 18.48 5.12
C SER A 233 -1.06 19.41 4.04
N ILE A 234 -1.86 19.72 3.03
CA ILE A 234 -1.53 20.71 2.01
C ILE A 234 -2.79 21.35 1.43
N VAL A 235 -2.67 22.60 0.98
CA VAL A 235 -3.71 23.24 0.16
C VAL A 235 -3.36 23.09 -1.32
N HIS A 236 -4.30 22.57 -2.09
CA HIS A 236 -4.21 22.42 -3.54
C HIS A 236 -5.54 22.79 -4.17
N GLU A 237 -5.52 23.75 -5.10
CA GLU A 237 -6.73 24.21 -5.82
C GLU A 237 -7.85 24.67 -4.89
N ASN A 238 -7.48 25.37 -3.81
CA ASN A 238 -8.37 25.84 -2.74
C ASN A 238 -9.03 24.74 -1.89
N ILE A 239 -8.62 23.48 -2.07
CA ILE A 239 -9.03 22.36 -1.23
C ILE A 239 -7.89 22.03 -0.27
N LYS A 240 -8.21 21.84 1.01
CA LYS A 240 -7.26 21.36 2.02
C LYS A 240 -7.31 19.83 2.03
N TYR A 241 -6.17 19.21 1.77
CA TYR A 241 -5.96 17.78 1.87
C TYR A 241 -5.20 17.47 3.15
N GLU A 242 -5.63 16.45 3.88
CA GLU A 242 -4.96 15.96 5.08
C GLU A 242 -4.52 14.51 4.85
N ILE A 243 -3.39 14.10 5.42
CA ILE A 243 -3.00 12.71 5.40
C ILE A 243 -3.87 11.96 6.41
N PRO A 244 -4.58 10.89 5.99
CA PRO A 244 -5.40 10.10 6.89
C PRO A 244 -4.60 9.57 8.07
N LYS A 245 -5.14 9.72 9.29
CA LYS A 245 -4.44 9.38 10.54
C LYS A 245 -4.05 7.92 10.67
N ALA A 246 -4.58 7.00 9.87
CA ALA A 246 -4.25 5.58 9.91
C ALA A 246 -3.10 5.20 8.95
N VAL A 247 -2.74 6.09 8.03
CA VAL A 247 -1.76 5.80 6.96
C VAL A 247 -0.37 6.28 7.38
N LEU A 248 0.65 5.45 7.13
CA LEU A 248 2.05 5.86 7.19
C LEU A 248 2.49 6.35 5.81
N ASN A 249 2.90 7.60 5.71
CA ASN A 249 3.51 8.17 4.51
C ASN A 249 5.02 8.30 4.73
N VAL A 250 5.81 7.92 3.73
CA VAL A 250 7.26 8.09 3.76
C VAL A 250 7.74 8.68 2.45
N PHE A 251 8.48 9.79 2.51
CA PHE A 251 9.17 10.38 1.37
C PHE A 251 10.64 10.01 1.38
N ILE A 252 11.13 9.43 0.29
CA ILE A 252 12.51 8.97 0.12
C ILE A 252 13.15 9.75 -1.02
N ASP A 253 14.12 10.61 -0.70
CA ASP A 253 14.83 11.45 -1.67
C ASP A 253 16.26 10.95 -1.89
N SER A 254 16.58 10.63 -3.14
CA SER A 254 17.95 10.33 -3.57
C SER A 254 18.12 10.63 -5.05
N HIS A 255 18.85 11.69 -5.40
CA HIS A 255 18.98 12.17 -6.77
C HIS A 255 20.41 12.61 -7.10
N LEU A 256 20.70 12.87 -8.38
CA LEU A 256 21.96 13.47 -8.82
C LEU A 256 21.80 14.99 -9.00
N ASP A 257 22.80 15.74 -8.53
CA ASP A 257 22.97 17.17 -8.69
C ASP A 257 24.37 17.46 -9.23
N GLU A 258 24.48 17.97 -10.46
CA GLU A 258 25.77 18.28 -11.10
C GLU A 258 26.81 17.15 -10.99
N SER A 259 26.37 15.89 -11.10
CA SER A 259 27.14 14.64 -10.93
C SER A 259 27.47 14.22 -9.49
N ARG A 260 27.00 14.96 -8.48
CA ARG A 260 27.05 14.57 -7.07
C ARG A 260 25.73 13.93 -6.66
N LYS A 261 25.78 12.79 -5.96
CA LYS A 261 24.58 12.19 -5.37
C LYS A 261 24.19 12.96 -4.10
N ASN A 262 22.95 13.42 -4.05
CA ASN A 262 22.31 13.95 -2.86
C ASN A 262 21.29 12.95 -2.35
N THR A 263 21.33 12.65 -1.07
CA THR A 263 20.45 11.69 -0.42
C THR A 263 20.06 12.24 0.94
N ASP A 264 18.78 12.54 1.13
CA ASP A 264 18.27 13.02 2.40
C ASP A 264 17.89 11.84 3.32
N LYS A 265 17.63 12.16 4.58
CA LYS A 265 16.95 11.22 5.48
C LYS A 265 15.48 11.14 5.05
N PRO A 266 14.85 9.94 5.06
CA PRO A 266 13.44 9.84 4.80
C PRO A 266 12.62 10.72 5.75
N ILE A 267 11.61 11.39 5.19
CA ILE A 267 10.61 12.17 5.94
C ILE A 267 9.37 11.30 6.05
N SER A 268 8.62 11.39 7.16
CA SER A 268 7.40 10.62 7.33
C SER A 268 6.26 11.41 7.98
N TRP A 269 5.03 11.00 7.64
CA TRP A 269 3.84 11.27 8.44
C TRP A 269 3.21 9.97 8.91
N PRO A 270 2.89 9.80 10.19
CA PRO A 270 3.28 10.67 11.30
C PRO A 270 4.82 10.80 11.43
N ALA A 271 5.25 11.88 12.06
CA ALA A 271 6.67 12.06 12.37
C ALA A 271 7.11 11.05 13.45
N LYS A 272 8.41 10.73 13.48
CA LYS A 272 8.98 9.82 14.48
C LYS A 272 8.63 10.28 15.91
N GLY A 273 8.00 9.40 16.68
CA GLY A 273 7.65 9.66 18.08
C GLY A 273 6.39 10.51 18.29
N SER A 274 5.66 10.87 17.21
CA SER A 274 4.39 11.60 17.33
C SER A 274 3.17 10.69 17.56
N THR A 275 3.34 9.37 17.47
CA THR A 275 2.30 8.39 17.84
C THR A 275 2.64 7.68 19.15
N ASN A 276 1.65 7.00 19.70
CA ASN A 276 1.79 6.28 20.97
C ASN A 276 2.90 5.22 20.94
N LEU A 277 3.47 4.93 22.10
CA LEU A 277 4.39 3.82 22.28
C LEU A 277 3.68 2.51 21.90
N GLY A 278 4.30 1.70 21.04
CA GLY A 278 3.72 0.46 20.52
C GLY A 278 2.89 0.61 19.23
N ASP A 279 2.76 1.82 18.68
CA ASP A 279 2.22 2.00 17.32
C ASP A 279 3.21 1.42 16.30
N TRP A 280 2.72 0.51 15.44
CA TRP A 280 3.51 -0.18 14.42
C TRP A 280 4.24 0.77 13.48
N ARG A 281 3.71 1.99 13.27
CA ARG A 281 4.34 3.01 12.43
C ARG A 281 5.61 3.55 13.06
N ASN A 282 5.63 3.76 14.37
CA ASN A 282 6.85 4.16 15.08
C ASN A 282 7.92 3.08 14.94
N GLU A 283 7.56 1.80 15.01
CA GLU A 283 8.48 0.68 14.84
C GLU A 283 9.08 0.64 13.43
N LEU A 284 8.24 0.79 12.40
CA LEU A 284 8.70 0.85 11.02
C LEU A 284 9.57 2.09 10.76
N ILE A 285 9.14 3.28 11.18
CA ILE A 285 9.92 4.53 11.07
C ILE A 285 11.29 4.37 11.74
N ASN A 286 11.35 3.74 12.92
CA ASN A 286 12.60 3.44 13.62
C ASN A 286 13.50 2.43 12.89
N THR A 287 12.94 1.66 11.96
CA THR A 287 13.68 0.72 11.12
C THR A 287 14.21 1.41 9.86
N ILE A 288 13.45 2.33 9.26
CA ILE A 288 13.81 3.01 8.00
C ILE A 288 14.66 4.28 8.17
N ILE A 289 14.56 5.00 9.30
CA ILE A 289 15.31 6.25 9.57
C ILE A 289 16.65 5.99 10.29
N ARG A 290 17.11 4.74 10.40
CA ARG A 290 18.44 4.44 10.96
C ARG A 290 19.57 4.94 10.08
#